data_AF-A0A536ZNE9-F1
#
_entry.id   AF-A0A536ZNE9-F1
#
_cell.length_a   1.000
_cell.length_b   1.000
_cell.length_c   1.000
_cell.angle_alpha   90.00
_cell.angle_beta   90.00
_cell.angle_gamma   90.00
#
_symmetry.space_group_name_H-M   'P 1'
#
loop_
_entity.id
_entity.type
_entity.pdbx_description
1 polymer ?
#
loop_
_entity_poly.entity_id
_entity_poly.type
_entity_poly.pdbx_seq_one_letter_code
_entity_poly.pdbx_strand_id
1 'polypeptide(L)'
;MRYGLVLFAACIAVMPEIPAQAQESGGKPDLAKAQQIVNTTCAACHGADGNSPTPVNPSLAGQLGEYISLQLAHFKNGIRSNAVMAGMAATLTPEDMKSLGAFFARQKPKGLAAKDPALVSAGQKLYRGGSVASALPACAACHSPNGAGIPVRYPRLSGQHADYTFAQLQAFK
;
A
#
# COMPACT_ATOMS: atom_id res chain seq x y z
N MET A 1 64.46 -39.85 18.40
CA MET A 1 63.40 -40.81 18.75
C MET A 1 62.73 -40.38 20.05
N ARG A 2 61.54 -39.78 19.95
CA ARG A 2 60.48 -39.70 20.99
C ARG A 2 59.35 -38.83 20.42
N TYR A 3 58.38 -39.47 19.79
CA TYR A 3 57.14 -38.85 19.30
C TYR A 3 56.20 -38.68 20.51
N GLY A 4 55.85 -37.43 20.85
CA GLY A 4 54.81 -37.10 21.82
C GLY A 4 53.51 -36.79 21.10
N LEU A 5 52.57 -37.73 21.12
CA LEU A 5 51.23 -37.61 20.54
C LEU A 5 50.37 -36.72 21.46
N VAL A 6 50.10 -35.47 21.04
CA VAL A 6 49.16 -34.59 21.75
C VAL A 6 47.75 -34.86 21.23
N LEU A 7 46.94 -35.56 22.03
CA LEU A 7 45.53 -35.81 21.79
C LEU A 7 44.72 -34.53 22.06
N PHE A 8 44.19 -33.91 21.00
CA PHE A 8 43.18 -32.86 21.12
C PHE A 8 41.81 -33.51 21.38
N ALA A 9 41.29 -33.35 22.60
CA ALA A 9 39.92 -33.72 22.94
C ALA A 9 38.96 -32.65 22.39
N ALA A 10 38.22 -32.98 21.32
CA ALA A 10 37.19 -32.13 20.76
C ALA A 10 35.91 -32.20 21.64
N CYS A 11 35.63 -31.15 22.41
CA CYS A 11 34.32 -30.95 23.03
C CYS A 11 33.32 -30.50 21.95
N ILE A 12 32.46 -31.42 21.50
CA ILE A 12 31.31 -31.10 20.66
C ILE A 12 30.23 -30.51 21.58
N ALA A 13 30.14 -29.18 21.60
CA ALA A 13 29.02 -28.48 22.23
C ALA A 13 27.78 -28.64 21.33
N VAL A 14 26.83 -29.47 21.78
CA VAL A 14 25.52 -29.59 21.15
C VAL A 14 24.73 -28.32 21.48
N MET A 15 24.60 -27.41 20.52
CA MET A 15 23.68 -26.29 20.66
C MET A 15 22.27 -26.78 20.33
N PRO A 16 21.26 -26.55 21.20
CA PRO A 16 19.90 -26.89 20.88
C PRO A 16 19.39 -25.95 19.77
N GLU A 17 18.93 -26.53 18.67
CA GLU A 17 18.21 -25.82 17.62
C GLU A 17 16.87 -25.34 18.20
N ILE A 18 16.75 -24.03 18.43
CA ILE A 18 15.45 -23.41 18.69
C ILE A 18 14.74 -23.35 17.33
N PRO A 19 13.65 -24.10 17.10
CA PRO A 19 12.89 -23.94 15.88
C PRO A 19 12.29 -22.54 15.88
N ALA A 20 12.79 -21.69 14.99
CA ALA A 20 12.20 -20.39 14.69
C ALA A 20 10.87 -20.60 13.96
N GLN A 21 9.82 -20.95 14.70
CA GLN A 21 8.45 -20.80 14.21
C GLN A 21 8.04 -19.34 14.39
N ALA A 22 8.45 -18.50 13.44
CA ALA A 22 7.73 -17.26 13.18
C ALA A 22 6.30 -17.66 12.78
N GLN A 23 5.36 -17.52 13.71
CA GLN A 23 3.94 -17.66 13.42
C GLN A 23 3.59 -16.57 12.40
N GLU A 24 3.43 -16.95 11.13
CA GLU A 24 2.77 -16.10 10.14
C GLU A 24 1.32 -15.90 10.60
N SER A 25 1.11 -14.87 11.43
CA SER A 25 -0.21 -14.40 11.80
C SER A 25 -0.83 -13.76 10.56
N GLY A 26 -1.53 -14.58 9.77
CA GLY A 26 -2.23 -14.06 8.62
C GLY A 26 -2.82 -15.14 7.76
N GLY A 27 -4.00 -15.65 8.15
CA GLY A 27 -4.83 -16.46 7.27
C GLY A 27 -4.97 -15.86 5.86
N LYS A 28 -5.31 -16.72 4.89
CA LYS A 28 -5.59 -16.29 3.52
C LYS A 28 -6.69 -15.21 3.53
N PRO A 29 -6.59 -14.16 2.68
CA PRO A 29 -7.63 -13.13 2.58
C PRO A 29 -9.02 -13.71 2.33
N ASP A 30 -10.02 -13.30 3.12
CA ASP A 30 -11.42 -13.70 2.94
C ASP A 30 -12.13 -12.69 2.03
N LEU A 31 -12.16 -13.00 0.73
CA LEU A 31 -12.76 -12.11 -0.27
C LEU A 31 -14.30 -12.04 -0.15
N ALA A 32 -14.96 -13.06 0.39
CA ALA A 32 -16.41 -13.06 0.56
C ALA A 32 -16.81 -12.10 1.68
N LYS A 33 -16.12 -12.19 2.83
CA LYS A 33 -16.30 -11.23 3.93
C LYS A 33 -15.92 -9.81 3.49
N ALA A 34 -14.82 -9.65 2.76
CA ALA A 34 -14.42 -8.35 2.23
C ALA A 34 -15.51 -7.74 1.32
N GLN A 35 -16.08 -8.53 0.41
CA GLN A 35 -17.17 -8.07 -0.47
C GLN A 35 -18.40 -7.63 0.34
N GLN A 36 -18.74 -8.34 1.42
CA GLN A 36 -19.83 -7.95 2.30
C GLN A 36 -19.55 -6.58 2.97
N ILE A 37 -18.35 -6.41 3.54
CA ILE A 37 -17.93 -5.13 4.16
C ILE A 37 -17.95 -4.00 3.13
N VAL A 38 -17.45 -4.25 1.91
CA VAL A 38 -17.44 -3.26 0.82
C VAL A 38 -18.84 -2.79 0.52
N ASN A 39 -19.79 -3.71 0.36
CA ASN A 39 -21.17 -3.38 0.00
C ASN A 39 -21.89 -2.58 1.08
N THR A 40 -21.58 -2.81 2.35
CA THR A 40 -22.27 -2.13 3.47
C THR A 40 -21.58 -0.85 3.92
N THR A 41 -20.26 -0.73 3.73
CA THR A 41 -19.45 0.31 4.40
C THR A 41 -18.65 1.16 3.41
N CYS A 42 -18.11 0.58 2.34
CA CYS A 42 -17.13 1.27 1.49
C CYS A 42 -17.74 1.82 0.20
N ALA A 43 -18.69 1.08 -0.38
CA ALA A 43 -19.17 1.28 -1.76
C ALA A 43 -19.85 2.62 -1.97
N ALA A 44 -20.49 3.20 -0.96
CA ALA A 44 -21.15 4.50 -1.04
C ALA A 44 -20.20 5.65 -1.44
N CYS A 45 -18.93 5.56 -1.04
CA CYS A 45 -17.93 6.61 -1.28
C CYS A 45 -16.90 6.20 -2.34
N HIS A 46 -16.49 4.94 -2.35
CA HIS A 46 -15.41 4.44 -3.21
C HIS A 46 -15.89 3.66 -4.44
N GLY A 47 -17.20 3.41 -4.56
CA GLY A 47 -17.78 2.53 -5.57
C GLY A 47 -17.68 1.06 -5.16
N ALA A 48 -18.66 0.25 -5.57
CA ALA A 48 -18.68 -1.19 -5.28
C ALA A 48 -17.49 -1.94 -5.92
N ASP A 49 -16.99 -1.44 -7.05
CA ASP A 49 -15.79 -1.92 -7.74
C ASP A 49 -14.53 -1.12 -7.37
N GLY A 50 -14.60 -0.20 -6.40
CA GLY A 50 -13.49 0.65 -6.00
C GLY A 50 -13.16 1.79 -6.97
N ASN A 51 -13.95 2.02 -8.03
CA ASN A 51 -13.81 3.20 -8.88
C ASN A 51 -14.73 4.31 -8.34
N SER A 52 -14.17 5.31 -7.65
CA SER A 52 -14.99 6.31 -6.97
C SER A 52 -15.70 7.22 -7.97
N PRO A 53 -17.01 7.47 -7.81
CA PRO A 53 -17.77 8.35 -8.70
C PRO A 53 -17.47 9.84 -8.48
N THR A 54 -16.83 10.20 -7.37
CA THR A 54 -16.58 11.60 -6.99
C THR A 54 -15.10 11.86 -6.74
N PRO A 55 -14.55 13.04 -7.08
CA PRO A 55 -13.14 13.34 -6.91
C PRO A 55 -12.69 13.58 -5.46
N VAL A 56 -13.63 13.74 -4.54
CA VAL A 56 -13.37 13.92 -3.08
C VAL A 56 -12.87 12.62 -2.45
N ASN A 57 -13.30 11.48 -2.98
CA ASN A 57 -12.93 10.16 -2.47
C ASN A 57 -11.95 9.50 -3.45
N PRO A 58 -10.87 8.85 -2.96
CA PRO A 58 -9.96 8.15 -3.84
C PRO A 58 -10.60 6.92 -4.46
N SER A 59 -10.24 6.65 -5.71
CA SER A 59 -10.40 5.31 -6.29
C SER A 59 -9.44 4.33 -5.62
N LEU A 60 -9.97 3.16 -5.25
CA LEU A 60 -9.25 2.04 -4.62
C LEU A 60 -8.98 0.90 -5.61
N ALA A 61 -9.71 0.86 -6.73
CA ALA A 61 -9.58 -0.21 -7.73
C ALA A 61 -8.15 -0.35 -8.25
N GLY A 62 -7.60 -1.56 -8.18
CA GLY A 62 -6.24 -1.90 -8.62
C GLY A 62 -5.13 -1.18 -7.86
N GLN A 63 -5.44 -0.58 -6.72
CA GLN A 63 -4.41 -0.13 -5.77
C GLN A 63 -3.76 -1.35 -5.11
N LEU A 64 -2.52 -1.20 -4.65
CA LEU A 64 -1.77 -2.26 -3.99
C LEU A 64 -2.47 -2.68 -2.70
N GLY A 65 -2.67 -3.98 -2.50
CA GLY A 65 -3.45 -4.50 -1.38
C GLY A 65 -2.81 -4.20 -0.03
N GLU A 66 -1.48 -4.30 0.05
CA GLU A 66 -0.71 -3.95 1.24
C GLU A 66 -0.80 -2.46 1.55
N TYR A 67 -0.83 -1.60 0.52
CA TYR A 67 -1.01 -0.16 0.72
C TYR A 67 -2.39 0.13 1.31
N ILE A 68 -3.47 -0.45 0.78
CA ILE A 68 -4.82 -0.28 1.35
C ILE A 68 -4.87 -0.74 2.80
N SER A 69 -4.33 -1.93 3.08
CA SER A 69 -4.30 -2.50 4.42
C SER A 69 -3.58 -1.57 5.39
N LEU A 70 -2.42 -1.04 4.97
CA LEU A 70 -1.64 -0.07 5.74
C LEU A 70 -2.40 1.23 5.97
N GLN A 71 -3.08 1.78 4.95
CA GLN A 71 -3.84 3.02 5.10
C GLN A 71 -5.02 2.86 6.06
N LEU A 72 -5.74 1.74 6.00
CA LEU A 72 -6.82 1.44 6.94
C LEU A 72 -6.29 1.34 8.37
N ALA A 73 -5.15 0.67 8.57
CA ALA A 73 -4.48 0.62 9.87
C ALA A 73 -4.07 2.02 10.34
N HIS A 74 -3.51 2.85 9.44
CA HIS A 74 -3.11 4.22 9.71
C HIS A 74 -4.28 5.13 10.10
N PHE A 75 -5.46 4.94 9.49
CA PHE A 75 -6.66 5.67 9.90
C PHE A 75 -7.15 5.21 11.26
N LYS A 76 -7.18 3.90 11.50
CA LYS A 76 -7.62 3.31 12.79
C LYS A 76 -6.75 3.76 13.97
N ASN A 77 -5.43 3.85 13.76
CA ASN A 77 -4.48 4.21 14.82
C ASN A 77 -4.12 5.71 14.86
N GLY A 78 -4.74 6.53 14.01
CA GLY A 78 -4.53 7.98 13.98
C GLY A 78 -3.23 8.45 13.32
N ILE A 79 -2.38 7.55 12.77
CA ILE A 79 -1.19 7.94 11.99
C ILE A 79 -1.60 8.78 10.77
N ARG A 80 -2.72 8.43 10.14
CA ARG A 80 -3.32 9.23 9.07
C ARG A 80 -4.61 9.85 9.56
N SER A 81 -4.64 11.17 9.65
CA SER A 81 -5.79 11.91 10.18
C SER A 81 -6.89 12.09 9.12
N ASN A 82 -8.07 11.53 9.39
CA ASN A 82 -9.33 11.83 8.70
C ASN A 82 -10.48 11.27 9.54
N ALA A 83 -11.35 12.13 10.07
CA ALA A 83 -12.39 11.70 11.02
C ALA A 83 -13.38 10.68 10.42
N VAL A 84 -13.72 10.83 9.13
CA VAL A 84 -14.61 9.91 8.42
C VAL A 84 -13.96 8.53 8.32
N MET A 85 -12.74 8.45 7.78
CA MET A 85 -12.06 7.18 7.60
C MET A 85 -11.61 6.54 8.92
N ALA A 86 -11.32 7.33 9.96
CA ALA A 86 -11.06 6.81 11.30
C ALA A 86 -12.30 6.08 11.84
N GLY A 87 -13.50 6.67 11.69
CA GLY A 87 -14.76 6.01 12.04
C GLY A 87 -15.01 4.74 11.22
N MET A 88 -14.77 4.78 9.92
CA MET A 88 -14.95 3.61 9.03
C MET A 88 -13.97 2.47 9.35
N ALA A 89 -12.74 2.79 9.77
CA ALA A 89 -11.72 1.79 10.09
C ALA A 89 -11.78 1.28 11.55
N ALA A 90 -12.53 1.95 12.42
CA ALA A 90 -12.53 1.70 13.86
C ALA A 90 -12.84 0.24 14.23
N THR A 91 -13.81 -0.40 13.54
CA THR A 91 -14.27 -1.75 13.84
C THR A 91 -13.54 -2.84 13.05
N LEU A 92 -12.72 -2.48 12.06
CA LEU A 92 -12.02 -3.46 11.20
C LEU A 92 -10.92 -4.18 11.98
N THR A 93 -10.83 -5.50 11.83
CA THR A 93 -9.67 -6.27 12.32
C THR A 93 -8.50 -6.19 11.31
N PRO A 94 -7.26 -6.53 11.71
CA PRO A 94 -6.15 -6.64 10.76
C PRO A 94 -6.45 -7.58 9.59
N GLU A 95 -7.17 -8.68 9.82
CA GLU A 95 -7.59 -9.65 8.80
C GLU A 95 -8.63 -9.04 7.84
N ASP A 96 -9.55 -8.21 8.35
CA ASP A 96 -10.51 -7.48 7.51
C ASP A 96 -9.78 -6.50 6.60
N MET A 97 -8.83 -5.73 7.14
CA MET A 97 -8.04 -4.78 6.37
C MET A 97 -7.22 -5.47 5.27
N LYS A 98 -6.59 -6.60 5.60
CA LYS A 98 -5.88 -7.46 4.63
C LYS A 98 -6.82 -7.96 3.52
N SER A 99 -8.03 -8.39 3.90
CA SER A 99 -9.02 -8.92 2.97
C SER A 99 -9.60 -7.85 2.05
N LEU A 100 -9.89 -6.66 2.59
CA LEU A 100 -10.29 -5.47 1.82
C LEU A 100 -9.19 -5.02 0.86
N GLY A 101 -7.93 -5.02 1.30
CA GLY A 101 -6.80 -4.72 0.43
C GLY A 101 -6.70 -5.70 -0.73
N ALA A 102 -6.79 -7.01 -0.45
CA ALA A 102 -6.79 -8.05 -1.49
C ALA A 102 -7.99 -7.94 -2.44
N PHE A 103 -9.16 -7.55 -1.93
CA PHE A 103 -10.37 -7.35 -2.72
C PHE A 103 -10.20 -6.21 -3.74
N PHE A 104 -9.82 -5.01 -3.28
CA PHE A 104 -9.69 -3.84 -4.15
C PHE A 104 -8.53 -3.94 -5.14
N ALA A 105 -7.44 -4.62 -4.77
CA ALA A 105 -6.32 -4.90 -5.67
C ALA A 105 -6.71 -5.73 -6.90
N ARG A 106 -7.77 -6.56 -6.79
CA ARG A 106 -8.29 -7.38 -7.90
C ARG A 106 -9.28 -6.62 -8.79
N GLN A 107 -9.75 -5.46 -8.37
CA GLN A 107 -10.69 -4.68 -9.16
C GLN A 107 -9.97 -4.01 -10.32
N LYS A 108 -10.66 -3.90 -11.46
CA LYS A 108 -10.10 -3.27 -12.66
C LYS A 108 -10.23 -1.74 -12.55
N PRO A 109 -9.12 -0.98 -12.59
CA PRO A 109 -9.20 0.48 -12.68
C PRO A 109 -9.85 0.88 -14.00
N LYS A 110 -10.85 1.77 -13.95
CA LYS A 110 -11.48 2.34 -15.16
C LYS A 110 -10.62 3.43 -15.81
N GLY A 111 -9.65 3.97 -15.08
CA GLY A 111 -8.86 5.12 -15.52
C GLY A 111 -9.69 6.40 -15.56
N LEU A 112 -9.01 7.54 -15.58
CA LEU A 112 -9.63 8.86 -15.65
C LEU A 112 -8.91 9.69 -16.70
N ALA A 113 -9.67 10.52 -17.42
CA ALA A 113 -9.08 11.54 -18.27
C ALA A 113 -8.45 12.64 -17.40
N ALA A 114 -7.46 13.34 -17.96
CA ALA A 114 -6.91 14.51 -17.30
C ALA A 114 -7.97 15.59 -17.16
N LYS A 115 -8.05 16.21 -15.96
CA LYS A 115 -8.95 17.34 -15.69
C LYS A 115 -8.66 18.54 -16.60
N ASP A 116 -7.37 18.78 -16.87
CA ASP A 116 -6.91 19.76 -17.85
C ASP A 116 -5.91 19.09 -18.80
N PRO A 117 -6.30 18.87 -20.08
CA PRO A 117 -5.41 18.30 -21.09
C PRO A 117 -4.14 19.12 -21.34
N ALA A 118 -4.19 20.45 -21.19
CA ALA A 118 -3.04 21.31 -21.46
C ALA A 118 -1.90 21.09 -20.44
N LEU A 119 -2.23 20.66 -19.22
CA LEU A 119 -1.26 20.40 -18.16
C LEU A 119 -0.61 19.02 -18.24
N VAL A 120 -1.11 18.10 -19.08
CA VAL A 120 -0.63 16.71 -19.13
C VAL A 120 0.85 16.64 -19.49
N SER A 121 1.29 17.40 -20.49
CA SER A 121 2.70 17.41 -20.92
C SER A 121 3.62 17.91 -19.81
N ALA A 122 3.23 18.99 -19.13
CA ALA A 122 3.99 19.54 -18.00
C ALA A 122 4.06 18.55 -16.83
N GLY A 123 2.91 17.97 -16.45
CA GLY A 123 2.84 16.95 -15.40
C GLY A 123 3.68 15.72 -15.72
N GLN A 124 3.68 15.25 -16.97
CA GLN A 124 4.51 14.12 -17.40
C GLN A 124 6.01 14.42 -17.30
N LYS A 125 6.44 15.63 -17.66
CA LYS A 125 7.84 16.06 -17.51
C LYS A 125 8.27 16.04 -16.05
N LEU A 126 7.46 16.60 -15.15
CA LEU A 126 7.73 16.55 -13.71
C LEU A 126 7.73 15.12 -13.16
N TYR A 127 6.75 14.30 -13.58
CA TYR A 127 6.64 12.92 -13.12
C TYR A 127 7.88 12.10 -13.47
N ARG A 128 8.41 12.26 -14.69
CA ARG A 128 9.54 11.48 -15.20
C ARG A 128 10.90 12.07 -14.86
N GLY A 129 11.01 13.40 -14.78
CA GLY A 129 12.29 14.11 -14.65
C GLY A 129 12.48 14.87 -13.34
N GLY A 130 11.43 15.04 -12.53
CA GLY A 130 11.48 15.91 -11.37
C GLY A 130 11.63 17.39 -11.75
N SER A 131 12.12 18.20 -10.82
CA SER A 131 12.47 19.61 -11.02
C SER A 131 13.68 19.97 -10.18
N VAL A 132 14.81 20.28 -10.83
CA VAL A 132 16.02 20.77 -10.14
C VAL A 132 15.76 22.10 -9.45
N ALA A 133 15.00 22.99 -10.10
CA ALA A 133 14.68 24.32 -9.57
C ALA A 133 13.93 24.26 -8.23
N SER A 134 13.20 23.17 -7.98
CA SER A 134 12.42 22.96 -6.76
C SER A 134 12.95 21.81 -5.90
N ALA A 135 14.14 21.28 -6.21
CA ALA A 135 14.70 20.07 -5.60
C ALA A 135 13.72 18.88 -5.54
N LEU A 136 12.82 18.78 -6.52
CA LEU A 136 11.81 17.73 -6.61
C LEU A 136 12.42 16.53 -7.35
N PRO A 137 12.62 15.37 -6.71
CA PRO A 137 13.02 14.17 -7.42
C PRO A 137 11.93 13.70 -8.39
N ALA A 138 12.30 12.94 -9.41
CA ALA A 138 11.35 12.33 -10.32
C ALA A 138 10.40 11.37 -9.58
N CYS A 139 9.10 11.59 -9.69
CA CYS A 139 8.07 10.74 -9.06
C CYS A 139 8.17 9.29 -9.54
N ALA A 140 8.52 9.10 -10.82
CA ALA A 140 8.67 7.80 -11.46
C ALA A 140 9.74 6.90 -10.80
N ALA A 141 10.72 7.49 -10.09
CA ALA A 141 11.76 6.74 -9.40
C ALA A 141 11.19 5.86 -8.28
N CYS A 142 10.05 6.24 -7.70
CA CYS A 142 9.39 5.50 -6.64
C CYS A 142 8.02 4.96 -7.05
N HIS A 143 7.26 5.68 -7.86
CA HIS A 143 5.89 5.31 -8.24
C HIS A 143 5.80 4.56 -9.58
N SER A 144 6.93 4.09 -10.11
CA SER A 144 7.08 3.44 -11.42
C SER A 144 6.83 4.37 -12.63
N PRO A 145 7.42 4.13 -13.81
CA PRO A 145 7.26 5.01 -14.98
C PRO A 145 5.82 5.23 -15.45
N ASN A 146 4.93 4.28 -15.17
CA ASN A 146 3.51 4.30 -15.53
C ASN A 146 2.58 4.64 -14.35
N GLY A 147 3.11 4.97 -13.16
CA GLY A 147 2.30 5.25 -11.98
C GLY A 147 1.68 4.03 -11.32
N ALA A 148 2.16 2.81 -11.62
CA ALA A 148 1.67 1.58 -10.99
C ALA A 148 2.03 1.48 -9.50
N GLY A 149 2.98 2.28 -9.01
CA GLY A 149 3.57 2.09 -7.69
C GLY A 149 4.48 0.87 -7.64
N ILE A 150 5.00 0.61 -6.44
CA ILE A 150 5.67 -0.65 -6.07
C ILE A 150 5.27 -0.99 -4.62
N PRO A 151 4.86 -2.24 -4.34
CA PRO A 151 4.65 -2.69 -2.96
C PRO A 151 5.93 -2.52 -2.13
N VAL A 152 5.91 -2.20 -0.83
CA VAL A 152 4.79 -1.92 0.10
C VAL A 152 4.60 -0.40 0.33
N ARG A 153 5.57 0.43 -0.10
CA ARG A 153 5.66 1.85 0.30
C ARG A 153 5.13 2.86 -0.72
N TYR A 154 5.12 2.53 -2.00
CA TYR A 154 4.83 3.52 -3.03
C TYR A 154 3.52 3.18 -3.74
N PRO A 155 2.42 3.89 -3.43
CA PRO A 155 1.12 3.57 -3.99
C PRO A 155 1.07 3.75 -5.50
N ARG A 156 0.12 3.06 -6.12
CA ARG A 156 -0.35 3.38 -7.46
C ARG A 156 -0.92 4.80 -7.46
N LEU A 157 -0.45 5.62 -8.40
CA LEU A 157 -0.95 6.97 -8.68
C LEU A 157 -1.78 7.03 -9.97
N SER A 158 -1.55 6.09 -10.89
CA SER A 158 -2.19 6.07 -12.21
C SER A 158 -3.70 5.87 -12.13
N GLY A 159 -4.45 6.77 -12.76
CA GLY A 159 -5.92 6.73 -12.79
C GLY A 159 -6.60 7.20 -11.52
N GLN A 160 -5.88 7.86 -10.61
CA GLN A 160 -6.47 8.52 -9.45
C GLN A 160 -7.09 9.88 -9.82
N HIS A 161 -8.07 10.32 -9.06
CA HIS A 161 -8.65 11.65 -9.19
C HIS A 161 -7.58 12.74 -8.99
N ALA A 162 -7.56 13.71 -9.90
CA ALA A 162 -6.61 14.82 -9.85
C ALA A 162 -6.76 15.64 -8.56
N ASP A 163 -8.00 15.88 -8.13
CA ASP A 163 -8.28 16.66 -6.92
C ASP A 163 -7.84 15.94 -5.65
N TYR A 164 -8.12 14.62 -5.53
CA TYR A 164 -7.58 13.82 -4.43
C TYR A 164 -6.04 13.83 -4.43
N THR A 165 -5.43 13.67 -5.60
CA THR A 165 -3.96 13.64 -5.74
C THR A 165 -3.35 14.97 -5.29
N PHE A 166 -3.94 16.09 -5.72
CA PHE A 166 -3.53 17.42 -5.31
C PHE A 166 -3.71 17.66 -3.81
N ALA A 167 -4.82 17.19 -3.22
CA ALA A 167 -5.03 17.27 -1.78
C ALA A 167 -3.97 16.48 -1.00
N GLN A 168 -3.56 15.29 -1.46
CA GLN A 168 -2.49 14.53 -0.81
C GLN A 168 -1.13 15.24 -0.94
N LEU A 169 -0.80 15.79 -2.11
CA LEU A 169 0.44 16.56 -2.30
C LEU A 169 0.50 17.77 -1.36
N GLN A 170 -0.63 18.41 -1.07
CA GLN A 170 -0.68 19.50 -0.08
C GLN A 170 -0.52 19.00 1.36
N ALA A 171 -1.11 17.85 1.68
CA ALA A 171 -1.04 17.28 3.03
C ALA A 171 0.36 16.75 3.42
N PHE A 172 1.24 16.49 2.45
CA PHE A 172 2.62 16.05 2.69
C PHE A 172 3.65 17.19 2.82
N LYS A 173 3.22 18.44 2.68
CA LYS A 173 4.11 19.61 2.83
C LYS A 173 4.51 19.88 4.26
#